data_AF-A0A417CGY9-F1
#
_entry.id   AF-A0A417CGY9-F1
#
_cell.length_a   1.000
_cell.length_b   1.000
_cell.length_c   1.000
_cell.angle_alpha   90.00
_cell.angle_beta   90.00
_cell.angle_gamma   90.00
#
_symmetry.space_group_name_H-M   'P 1'
#
loop_
_entity.id
_entity.type
_entity.pdbx_description
1 polymer ?
#
loop_
_entity_poly.entity_id
_entity_poly.type
_entity_poly.pdbx_seq_one_letter_code
_entity_poly.pdbx_strand_id
1 'polypeptide(L)'
;MKSKQTILIVDDSLLNRELLSDILYQYAIYEADDGKEAIDIIHSYQDQISLILLDVSMPKMDGFDVLDYLNKNQLIEKIPVMIISVDNDPETIEEAFSKGVVDYITRPFSSKIILNRVKNTLMIYAKQKMLISLVSKQVTERQRSNNIMSLILSHIVESRNGESGLHVLNVRMLTQQLLKVLMEKTDRYHLSHKDINEIATASTLHDIGKMVIPESILNKPSRLTDQEMKIMQSHAIEGAKMIKDLPFYQNDHFVEYAYQICRWHHERFDGRGYPDGLKGDDIPIAAQVVSLADAYDALTSIRVYKKAFDHQVALQMIKEGQCGQFNPLLLECLMSIEPAIKKDEIAHILSENNKQDIENEIRDLLNDGQVFYDDGTLQMIDYDHEKTDFFYQYSKEIRFEYSIMPPVLHLSKWGSQQLQLPEKISNPLIYIKDHHILDDKQLDELKEKVKHLSFYHPICKHHLCLNTNDKQDTLDLVIRGVFDRHDRNRLTHIIATSNKEER
;
A
#
# COMPACT_ATOMS: atom_id res chain seq x y z
N MET A 1 6.94 15.79 -27.90
CA MET A 1 6.75 14.45 -28.50
C MET A 1 6.73 13.44 -27.37
N LYS A 2 5.69 12.62 -27.21
CA LYS A 2 5.69 11.56 -26.19
C LYS A 2 6.77 10.54 -26.56
N SER A 3 7.70 10.26 -25.64
CA SER A 3 8.64 9.15 -25.79
C SER A 3 7.85 7.86 -26.05
N LYS A 4 8.24 7.08 -27.07
CA LYS A 4 7.64 5.75 -27.28
C LYS A 4 8.06 4.84 -26.12
N GLN A 5 7.12 4.09 -25.58
CA GLN A 5 7.43 3.05 -24.59
C GLN A 5 8.27 1.96 -25.27
N THR A 6 9.31 1.48 -24.58
CA THR A 6 10.24 0.48 -25.11
C THR A 6 9.84 -0.92 -24.66
N ILE A 7 9.82 -1.88 -25.58
CA ILE A 7 9.55 -3.30 -25.32
C ILE A 7 10.81 -4.08 -25.70
N LEU A 8 11.27 -4.94 -24.81
CA LEU A 8 12.34 -5.90 -25.10
C LEU A 8 11.69 -7.22 -25.55
N ILE A 9 12.08 -7.72 -26.72
CA ILE A 9 11.65 -9.01 -27.26
C ILE A 9 12.85 -9.95 -27.22
N VAL A 10 12.70 -11.07 -26.51
CA VAL A 10 13.72 -12.09 -26.33
C VAL A 10 13.18 -13.40 -26.87
N ASP A 11 13.73 -13.86 -28.00
CA ASP A 11 13.30 -15.07 -28.72
C ASP A 11 14.47 -15.52 -29.59
N ASP A 12 14.78 -16.82 -29.65
CA ASP A 12 15.92 -17.33 -30.42
C ASP A 12 15.66 -17.27 -31.94
N SER A 13 14.39 -17.24 -32.35
CA SER A 13 13.98 -17.18 -33.75
C SER A 13 13.91 -15.74 -34.27
N LEU A 14 14.78 -15.44 -35.24
CA LEU A 14 14.74 -14.15 -35.97
C LEU A 14 13.36 -13.86 -36.57
N LEU A 15 12.69 -14.88 -37.12
CA LEU A 15 11.36 -14.74 -37.71
C LEU A 15 10.31 -14.29 -36.69
N ASN A 16 10.38 -14.80 -35.46
CA ASN A 16 9.46 -14.42 -34.39
C ASN A 16 9.72 -12.99 -33.93
N ARG A 17 10.99 -12.60 -33.77
CA ARG A 17 11.38 -11.24 -33.40
C ARG A 17 10.88 -10.23 -34.44
N GLU A 18 11.14 -10.47 -35.73
CA GLU A 18 10.65 -9.63 -36.83
C GLU A 18 9.11 -9.53 -36.83
N LEU A 19 8.41 -10.65 -36.68
CA LEU A 19 6.95 -10.68 -36.65
C LEU A 19 6.37 -9.91 -35.45
N LEU A 20 6.92 -10.07 -34.26
CA LEU A 20 6.48 -9.36 -33.06
C LEU A 20 6.82 -7.87 -33.15
N SER A 21 7.99 -7.51 -33.69
CA SER A 21 8.39 -6.14 -34.00
C SER A 21 7.41 -5.46 -34.96
N ASP A 22 6.97 -6.17 -36.00
CA ASP A 22 5.95 -5.69 -36.94
C ASP A 22 4.57 -5.51 -36.28
N ILE A 23 4.14 -6.48 -35.46
CA ILE A 23 2.88 -6.37 -34.69
C ILE A 23 2.92 -5.17 -33.74
N LEU A 24 4.08 -4.90 -33.13
CA LEU A 24 4.30 -3.89 -32.10
C LEU A 24 4.93 -2.59 -32.63
N TYR A 25 4.80 -2.29 -33.93
CA TYR A 25 5.40 -1.13 -34.61
C TYR A 25 5.17 0.25 -33.95
N GLN A 26 4.12 0.37 -33.13
CA GLN A 26 3.80 1.59 -32.39
C GLN A 26 4.72 1.86 -31.18
N TYR A 27 5.48 0.85 -30.74
CA TYR A 27 6.42 0.89 -29.63
C TYR A 27 7.88 1.04 -30.13
N ALA A 28 8.81 1.34 -29.23
CA ALA A 28 10.24 1.18 -29.50
C ALA A 28 10.62 -0.25 -29.13
N ILE A 29 11.40 -0.93 -29.97
CA ILE A 29 11.73 -2.34 -29.76
C ILE A 29 13.23 -2.50 -29.54
N TYR A 30 13.58 -3.25 -28.50
CA TYR A 30 14.87 -3.90 -28.37
C TYR A 30 14.69 -5.39 -28.60
N GLU A 31 15.67 -6.01 -29.24
CA GLU A 31 15.65 -7.44 -29.57
C GLU A 31 16.87 -8.11 -28.94
N ALA A 32 16.70 -9.34 -28.48
CA ALA A 32 17.77 -10.21 -28.01
C ALA A 32 17.53 -11.63 -28.52
N ASP A 33 18.60 -12.32 -28.91
CA ASP A 33 18.54 -13.69 -29.44
C ASP A 33 18.74 -14.79 -28.38
N ASP A 34 19.23 -14.43 -27.19
CA ASP A 34 19.37 -15.33 -26.05
C ASP A 34 19.22 -14.60 -24.71
N GLY A 35 19.10 -15.37 -23.62
CA GLY A 35 18.92 -14.81 -22.27
C GLY A 35 20.11 -13.97 -21.79
N LYS A 36 21.33 -14.19 -22.31
CA LYS A 36 22.50 -13.42 -21.90
C LYS A 36 22.50 -12.03 -22.52
N GLU A 37 22.22 -11.93 -23.82
CA GLU A 37 22.03 -10.65 -24.50
C GLU A 37 20.88 -9.85 -23.87
N ALA A 38 19.78 -10.53 -23.51
CA ALA A 38 18.67 -9.91 -22.81
C ALA A 38 19.11 -9.27 -21.48
N ILE A 39 19.90 -9.99 -20.66
CA ILE A 39 20.44 -9.46 -19.39
C ILE A 39 21.35 -8.25 -19.63
N ASP A 40 22.22 -8.29 -20.65
CA ASP A 40 23.12 -7.18 -20.97
C ASP A 40 22.34 -5.91 -21.37
N ILE A 41 21.26 -6.06 -22.14
CA ILE A 41 20.34 -4.96 -22.50
C ILE A 41 19.60 -4.45 -21.27
N ILE A 42 19.08 -5.34 -20.42
CA ILE A 42 18.36 -4.97 -19.20
C ILE A 42 19.28 -4.19 -18.25
N HIS A 43 20.52 -4.66 -18.07
CA HIS A 43 21.51 -3.97 -17.24
C HIS A 43 21.80 -2.54 -17.73
N SER A 44 21.91 -2.38 -19.06
CA SER A 44 22.24 -1.10 -19.70
C SER A 44 21.05 -0.13 -19.79
N TYR A 45 19.82 -0.63 -19.87
CA TYR A 45 18.63 0.16 -20.22
C TYR A 45 17.40 -0.07 -19.32
N GLN A 46 17.57 -0.62 -18.11
CA GLN A 46 16.47 -0.96 -17.19
C GLN A 46 15.39 0.12 -17.03
N ASP A 47 15.75 1.40 -16.90
CA ASP A 47 14.78 2.50 -16.70
C ASP A 47 13.98 2.86 -17.96
N GLN A 48 14.39 2.38 -19.13
CA GLN A 48 13.75 2.66 -20.41
C GLN A 48 12.80 1.53 -20.83
N ILE A 49 13.07 0.30 -20.39
CA ILE A 49 12.27 -0.88 -20.73
C ILE A 49 10.94 -0.84 -19.98
N SER A 50 9.84 -0.92 -20.73
CA SER A 50 8.47 -0.86 -20.20
C SER A 50 7.77 -2.22 -20.14
N LEU A 51 8.25 -3.21 -20.89
CA LEU A 51 7.74 -4.58 -20.95
C LEU A 51 8.82 -5.50 -21.53
N ILE A 52 8.90 -6.73 -21.04
CA ILE A 52 9.72 -7.79 -21.63
C ILE A 52 8.78 -8.87 -22.17
N LEU A 53 8.97 -9.26 -23.43
CA LEU A 53 8.41 -10.47 -24.02
C LEU A 53 9.52 -11.51 -24.08
N LEU A 54 9.34 -12.64 -23.42
CA LEU A 54 10.39 -13.62 -23.16
C LEU A 54 9.99 -15.01 -23.62
N ASP A 55 10.69 -15.58 -24.59
CA ASP A 55 10.57 -17.01 -24.89
C ASP A 55 11.14 -17.83 -23.73
N VAL A 56 10.51 -18.95 -23.42
CA VAL A 56 10.97 -19.89 -22.40
C VAL A 56 12.09 -20.76 -22.93
N SER A 57 11.99 -21.20 -24.19
CA SER A 57 12.90 -22.19 -24.77
C SER A 57 13.94 -21.53 -25.66
N MET A 58 15.12 -21.23 -25.11
CA MET A 58 16.21 -20.58 -25.84
C MET A 58 17.56 -21.28 -25.60
N PRO A 59 18.49 -21.27 -26.57
CA PRO A 59 19.82 -21.83 -26.40
C PRO A 59 20.69 -20.98 -25.47
N LYS A 60 21.69 -21.62 -24.82
CA LYS A 60 22.66 -21.06 -23.85
C LYS A 60 22.08 -20.65 -22.50
N MET A 61 21.07 -19.78 -22.48
CA MET A 61 20.39 -19.30 -21.27
C MET A 61 18.90 -19.20 -21.58
N ASP A 62 18.10 -19.91 -20.81
CA ASP A 62 16.66 -20.03 -21.06
C ASP A 62 15.86 -18.88 -20.43
N GLY A 63 14.55 -18.85 -20.68
CA GLY A 63 13.69 -17.79 -20.12
C GLY A 63 13.60 -17.85 -18.59
N PHE A 64 13.70 -19.03 -17.99
CA PHE A 64 13.63 -19.17 -16.54
C PHE A 64 14.89 -18.65 -15.84
N ASP A 65 16.07 -18.82 -16.45
CA ASP A 65 17.32 -18.21 -15.99
C ASP A 65 17.23 -16.68 -15.98
N VAL A 66 16.61 -16.08 -17.00
CA VAL A 66 16.37 -14.64 -17.08
C VAL A 66 15.40 -14.19 -15.98
N LEU A 67 14.33 -14.94 -15.72
CA LEU A 67 13.40 -14.65 -14.62
C LEU A 67 14.09 -14.72 -13.26
N ASP A 68 14.97 -15.70 -13.05
CA ASP A 68 15.74 -15.82 -11.80
C ASP A 68 16.71 -14.65 -11.62
N TYR A 69 17.33 -14.17 -12.70
CA TYR A 69 18.11 -12.94 -12.68
C TYR A 69 17.27 -11.72 -12.30
N LEU A 70 16.09 -11.57 -12.89
CA LEU A 70 15.18 -10.44 -12.61
C LEU A 70 14.67 -10.46 -11.16
N ASN A 71 14.36 -11.64 -10.61
CA ASN A 71 13.97 -11.81 -9.22
C ASN A 71 15.10 -11.44 -8.25
N LYS A 72 16.32 -11.98 -8.49
CA LYS A 72 17.50 -11.69 -7.64
C LYS A 72 17.84 -10.20 -7.58
N ASN A 73 17.52 -9.44 -8.62
CA ASN A 73 17.79 -8.01 -8.72
C ASN A 73 16.54 -7.12 -8.47
N GLN A 74 15.41 -7.68 -8.03
CA GLN A 74 14.15 -6.96 -7.78
C GLN A 74 13.66 -6.14 -9.00
N LEU A 75 13.95 -6.63 -10.21
CA LEU A 75 13.55 -5.99 -11.47
C LEU A 75 12.18 -6.47 -11.96
N ILE A 76 11.80 -7.70 -11.58
CA ILE A 76 10.52 -8.31 -11.97
C ILE A 76 9.31 -7.49 -11.48
N GLU A 77 9.47 -6.79 -10.35
CA GLU A 77 8.45 -5.92 -9.77
C GLU A 77 8.33 -4.56 -10.49
N LYS A 78 9.41 -4.15 -11.19
CA LYS A 78 9.51 -2.85 -11.85
C LYS A 78 9.11 -2.91 -13.32
N ILE A 79 9.39 -4.04 -13.97
CA ILE A 79 9.21 -4.26 -15.40
C ILE A 79 8.33 -5.52 -15.58
N PRO A 80 7.12 -5.39 -16.16
CA PRO A 80 6.30 -6.57 -16.44
C PRO A 80 7.02 -7.49 -17.44
N VAL A 81 6.95 -8.79 -17.18
CA VAL A 81 7.43 -9.83 -18.09
C VAL A 81 6.26 -10.68 -18.55
N MET A 82 6.10 -10.81 -19.87
CA MET A 82 5.21 -11.79 -20.48
C MET A 82 6.01 -12.89 -21.11
N ILE A 83 5.57 -14.12 -20.91
CA ILE A 83 6.18 -15.26 -21.57
C ILE A 83 5.57 -15.51 -22.93
N ILE A 84 6.39 -15.92 -23.89
CA ILE A 84 5.95 -16.52 -25.14
C ILE A 84 6.11 -18.04 -25.00
N SER A 85 5.02 -18.80 -25.17
CA SER A 85 5.04 -20.27 -25.11
C SER A 85 4.53 -20.89 -26.41
N VAL A 86 5.19 -21.98 -26.80
CA VAL A 86 4.78 -22.86 -27.92
C VAL A 86 3.67 -23.81 -27.46
N ASP A 87 3.72 -24.28 -26.21
CA ASP A 87 2.82 -25.30 -25.67
C ASP A 87 1.94 -24.72 -24.54
N ASN A 88 0.65 -25.08 -24.53
CA ASN A 88 -0.28 -24.80 -23.43
C ASN A 88 -0.04 -25.76 -22.24
N ASP A 89 1.22 -26.09 -21.95
CA ASP A 89 1.56 -26.95 -20.83
C ASP A 89 1.24 -26.22 -19.51
N PRO A 90 0.27 -26.70 -18.71
CA PRO A 90 -0.13 -26.02 -17.50
C PRO A 90 0.99 -25.90 -16.46
N GLU A 91 1.89 -26.89 -16.39
CA GLU A 91 2.98 -26.93 -15.41
C GLU A 91 3.99 -25.81 -15.68
N THR A 92 4.43 -25.66 -16.94
CA THR A 92 5.35 -24.58 -17.35
C THR A 92 4.75 -23.19 -17.12
N ILE A 93 3.45 -23.02 -17.36
CA ILE A 93 2.74 -21.75 -17.13
C ILE A 93 2.63 -21.45 -15.64
N GLU A 94 2.31 -22.44 -14.81
CA GLU A 94 2.23 -22.30 -13.36
C GLU A 94 3.59 -21.93 -12.75
N GLU A 95 4.67 -22.59 -13.20
CA GLU A 95 6.04 -22.25 -12.79
C GLU A 95 6.39 -20.80 -13.16
N ALA A 96 6.05 -20.36 -14.37
CA ALA A 96 6.27 -18.98 -14.81
C ALA A 96 5.56 -17.95 -13.92
N PHE A 97 4.29 -18.17 -13.61
CA PHE A 97 3.54 -17.29 -12.71
C PHE A 97 4.15 -17.28 -11.30
N SER A 98 4.62 -18.42 -10.81
CA SER A 98 5.30 -18.50 -9.50
C SER A 98 6.58 -17.65 -9.43
N LYS A 99 7.19 -17.33 -10.58
CA LYS A 99 8.37 -16.48 -10.72
C LYS A 99 8.06 -15.00 -11.03
N GLY A 100 6.80 -14.58 -10.94
CA GLY A 100 6.38 -13.17 -11.07
C GLY A 100 6.04 -12.70 -12.49
N VAL A 101 5.85 -13.61 -13.43
CA VAL A 101 5.36 -13.31 -14.78
C VAL A 101 3.92 -12.81 -14.73
N VAL A 102 3.59 -11.79 -15.53
CA VAL A 102 2.27 -11.14 -15.47
C VAL A 102 1.24 -11.75 -16.40
N ASP A 103 1.70 -12.34 -17.50
CA ASP A 103 0.84 -12.91 -18.53
C ASP A 103 1.67 -13.80 -19.47
N TYR A 104 1.00 -14.55 -20.33
CA TYR A 104 1.64 -15.34 -21.39
C TYR A 104 0.96 -15.13 -22.75
N ILE A 105 1.73 -15.38 -23.81
CA ILE A 105 1.33 -15.29 -25.21
C ILE A 105 1.57 -16.66 -25.84
N THR A 106 0.49 -17.27 -26.33
CA THR A 106 0.53 -18.56 -27.03
C THR A 106 0.80 -18.37 -28.52
N ARG A 107 1.59 -19.27 -29.11
CA ARG A 107 1.69 -19.40 -30.57
C ARG A 107 0.52 -20.23 -31.13
N PRO A 108 0.02 -19.96 -32.36
CA PRO A 108 0.45 -18.92 -33.30
C PRO A 108 0.00 -17.52 -32.88
N PHE A 109 0.81 -16.52 -33.21
CA PHE A 109 0.58 -15.13 -32.82
C PHE A 109 -0.65 -14.52 -33.49
N SER A 110 -1.57 -13.99 -32.68
CA SER A 110 -2.67 -13.14 -33.15
C SER A 110 -2.35 -11.68 -32.87
N SER A 111 -2.12 -10.90 -33.93
CA SER A 111 -1.72 -9.49 -33.82
C SER A 111 -2.67 -8.68 -32.92
N LYS A 112 -3.98 -8.90 -33.03
CA LYS A 112 -4.99 -8.21 -32.21
C LYS A 112 -4.90 -8.60 -30.73
N ILE A 113 -4.66 -9.87 -30.43
CA ILE A 113 -4.58 -10.36 -29.04
C ILE A 113 -3.32 -9.80 -28.39
N ILE A 114 -2.18 -9.90 -29.06
CA ILE A 114 -0.89 -9.41 -28.56
C ILE A 114 -0.94 -7.91 -28.32
N LEU A 115 -1.41 -7.11 -29.30
CA LEU A 115 -1.55 -5.67 -29.14
C LEU A 115 -2.43 -5.30 -27.94
N ASN A 116 -3.56 -5.98 -27.75
CA ASN A 116 -4.43 -5.71 -26.62
C ASN A 116 -3.79 -6.12 -25.28
N ARG A 117 -3.14 -7.28 -25.20
CA ARG A 117 -2.44 -7.75 -23.98
C ARG A 117 -1.31 -6.80 -23.58
N VAL A 118 -0.43 -6.46 -24.54
CA VAL A 118 0.68 -5.52 -24.36
C VAL A 118 0.14 -4.15 -23.94
N LYS A 119 -0.86 -3.61 -24.65
CA LYS A 119 -1.46 -2.31 -24.32
C LYS A 119 -2.09 -2.30 -22.93
N ASN A 120 -2.86 -3.33 -22.58
CA ASN A 120 -3.52 -3.42 -21.27
C ASN A 120 -2.49 -3.50 -20.15
N THR A 121 -1.45 -4.31 -20.31
CA THR A 121 -0.40 -4.48 -19.31
C THR A 121 0.39 -3.19 -19.13
N LEU A 122 0.83 -2.56 -20.22
CA LEU A 122 1.49 -1.25 -20.17
C LEU A 122 0.59 -0.19 -19.51
N MET A 123 -0.72 -0.20 -19.78
CA MET A 123 -1.67 0.72 -19.14
C MET A 123 -1.80 0.46 -17.64
N ILE A 124 -1.88 -0.80 -17.20
CA ILE A 124 -1.97 -1.18 -15.78
C ILE A 124 -0.71 -0.71 -15.04
N TYR A 125 0.48 -1.01 -15.57
CA TYR A 125 1.74 -0.60 -14.97
C TYR A 125 1.95 0.91 -14.98
N ALA A 126 1.52 1.60 -16.04
CA ALA A 126 1.54 3.06 -16.07
C ALA A 126 0.62 3.68 -15.00
N LYS A 127 -0.58 3.11 -14.79
CA LYS A 127 -1.49 3.52 -13.72
C LYS A 127 -0.91 3.24 -12.34
N GLN A 128 -0.30 2.07 -12.14
CA GLN A 128 0.36 1.71 -10.87
C GLN A 128 1.50 2.67 -10.55
N LYS A 129 2.41 2.95 -11.50
CA LYS A 129 3.48 3.95 -11.32
C LYS A 129 2.92 5.34 -11.01
N MET A 130 1.83 5.75 -11.68
CA MET A 130 1.16 7.02 -11.40
C MET A 130 0.55 7.05 -9.99
N LEU A 131 -0.11 5.98 -9.55
CA LEU A 131 -0.68 5.88 -8.20
C LEU A 131 0.41 5.94 -7.13
N ILE A 132 1.48 5.17 -7.27
CA ILE A 132 2.63 5.21 -6.35
C ILE A 132 3.18 6.64 -6.26
N SER A 133 3.35 7.31 -7.40
CA SER A 133 3.87 8.69 -7.41
C SER A 133 2.91 9.70 -6.77
N LEU A 134 1.59 9.55 -6.96
CA LEU A 134 0.57 10.39 -6.33
C LEU A 134 0.54 10.18 -4.81
N VAL A 135 0.56 8.92 -4.35
CA VAL A 135 0.59 8.58 -2.92
C VAL A 135 1.87 9.10 -2.29
N SER A 136 3.04 8.83 -2.90
CA SER A 136 4.33 9.34 -2.43
C SER A 136 4.32 10.87 -2.31
N LYS A 137 3.81 11.57 -3.34
CA LYS A 137 3.66 13.02 -3.30
C LYS A 137 2.74 13.47 -2.15
N GLN A 138 1.59 12.82 -1.96
CA GLN A 138 0.64 13.16 -0.92
C GLN A 138 1.22 12.90 0.49
N VAL A 139 1.95 11.80 0.69
CA VAL A 139 2.64 11.48 1.93
C VAL A 139 3.68 12.56 2.24
N THR A 140 4.52 12.92 1.27
CA THR A 140 5.53 13.97 1.44
C THR A 140 4.89 15.34 1.72
N GLU A 141 3.83 15.71 1.02
CA GLU A 141 3.09 16.96 1.28
C GLU A 141 2.46 16.97 2.68
N ARG A 142 1.88 15.85 3.12
CA ARG A 142 1.31 15.72 4.47
C ARG A 142 2.40 15.80 5.54
N GLN A 143 3.52 15.11 5.37
CA GLN A 143 4.67 15.19 6.27
C GLN A 143 5.21 16.61 6.35
N ARG A 144 5.36 17.30 5.21
CA ARG A 144 5.76 18.70 5.15
C ARG A 144 4.78 19.60 5.90
N SER A 145 3.47 19.42 5.68
CA SER A 145 2.44 20.20 6.36
C SER A 145 2.46 19.98 7.87
N ASN A 146 2.60 18.74 8.33
CA ASN A 146 2.73 18.40 9.75
C ASN A 146 3.99 19.02 10.37
N ASN A 147 5.13 18.92 9.69
CA ASN A 147 6.38 19.52 10.16
C ASN A 147 6.28 21.05 10.31
N ILE A 148 5.65 21.73 9.34
CA ILE A 148 5.41 23.18 9.41
C ILE A 148 4.47 23.51 10.57
N MET A 149 3.40 22.73 10.77
CA MET A 149 2.47 22.94 11.89
C MET A 149 3.18 22.79 13.25
N SER A 150 3.97 21.71 13.43
CA SER A 150 4.79 21.53 14.63
C SER A 150 5.74 22.69 14.87
N LEU A 151 6.38 23.22 13.81
CA LEU A 151 7.27 24.37 13.93
C LEU A 151 6.53 25.66 14.33
N ILE A 152 5.32 25.88 13.80
CA ILE A 152 4.49 27.03 14.18
C ILE A 152 4.07 26.91 15.66
N LEU A 153 3.62 25.74 16.10
CA LEU A 153 3.25 25.51 17.50
C LEU A 153 4.45 25.68 18.44
N SER A 154 5.61 25.15 18.06
CA SER A 154 6.88 25.37 18.75
C SER A 154 7.15 26.86 18.92
N HIS A 155 7.12 27.60 17.82
CA HIS A 155 7.41 29.02 17.84
C HIS A 155 6.45 29.80 18.73
N ILE A 156 5.16 29.44 18.77
CA ILE A 156 4.17 30.06 19.66
C ILE A 156 4.54 29.83 21.13
N VAL A 157 4.86 28.59 21.52
CA VAL A 157 5.21 28.25 22.90
C VAL A 157 6.52 28.92 23.32
N GLU A 158 7.55 28.84 22.49
CA GLU A 158 8.90 29.38 22.76
C GLU A 158 8.95 30.92 22.74
N SER A 159 8.11 31.57 21.92
CA SER A 159 8.02 33.04 21.91
C SER A 159 7.66 33.63 23.29
N ARG A 160 7.00 32.85 24.16
CA ARG A 160 6.64 33.29 25.51
C ARG A 160 7.79 33.19 26.51
N ASN A 161 8.80 32.36 26.26
CA ASN A 161 9.86 32.05 27.23
C ASN A 161 11.28 32.40 26.73
N GLY A 162 11.42 32.91 25.50
CA GLY A 162 12.69 33.32 24.91
C GLY A 162 13.60 32.15 24.49
N GLU A 163 13.06 30.93 24.38
CA GLU A 163 13.75 29.78 23.80
C GLU A 163 13.82 29.90 22.27
N SER A 164 14.78 29.22 21.64
CA SER A 164 14.97 29.30 20.18
C SER A 164 14.04 28.33 19.46
N GLY A 165 13.53 28.74 18.29
CA GLY A 165 12.68 27.94 17.39
C GLY A 165 13.18 26.54 17.01
N LEU A 166 14.45 26.24 17.33
CA LEU A 166 15.14 25.00 16.96
C LEU A 166 15.12 23.96 18.10
N HIS A 167 14.83 24.36 19.34
CA HIS A 167 14.87 23.49 20.50
C HIS A 167 13.93 22.29 20.34
N VAL A 168 12.66 22.53 20.03
CA VAL A 168 11.68 21.46 19.80
C VAL A 168 12.07 20.54 18.64
N LEU A 169 12.66 21.08 17.57
CA LEU A 169 13.14 20.26 16.44
C LEU A 169 14.29 19.34 16.87
N ASN A 170 15.22 19.85 17.67
CA ASN A 170 16.33 19.07 18.21
C ASN A 170 15.84 17.97 19.14
N VAL A 171 14.92 18.29 20.07
CA VAL A 171 14.33 17.31 21.00
C VAL A 171 13.62 16.19 20.23
N ARG A 172 12.87 16.52 19.17
CA ARG A 172 12.24 15.52 18.29
C ARG A 172 13.26 14.61 17.61
N MET A 173 14.31 15.18 17.01
CA MET A 173 15.35 14.42 16.33
C MET A 173 16.08 13.49 17.30
N LEU A 174 16.50 14.00 18.45
CA LEU A 174 17.18 13.25 19.49
C LEU A 174 16.29 12.12 20.01
N THR A 175 15.00 12.40 20.26
CA THR A 175 14.02 11.39 20.69
C THR A 175 13.93 10.25 19.68
N GLN A 176 13.85 10.57 18.38
CA GLN A 176 13.79 9.57 17.32
C GLN A 176 15.06 8.71 17.26
N GLN A 177 16.24 9.32 17.34
CA GLN A 177 17.52 8.60 17.30
C GLN A 177 17.72 7.73 18.54
N LEU A 178 17.40 8.25 19.73
CA LEU A 178 17.48 7.50 20.98
C LEU A 178 16.57 6.27 20.97
N LEU A 179 15.34 6.40 20.48
CA LEU A 179 14.40 5.28 20.38
C LEU A 179 14.87 4.20 19.39
N LYS A 180 15.40 4.60 18.22
CA LYS A 180 15.94 3.63 17.25
C LYS A 180 17.06 2.78 17.86
N VAL A 181 18.04 3.43 18.51
CA VAL A 181 19.14 2.72 19.18
C VAL A 181 18.68 1.91 20.39
N LEU A 182 17.67 2.39 21.12
CA LEU A 182 17.08 1.64 22.22
C LEU A 182 16.50 0.32 21.75
N MET A 183 15.74 0.33 20.64
CA MET A 183 15.15 -0.87 20.04
C MET A 183 16.20 -1.86 19.53
N GLU A 184 17.37 -1.38 19.10
CA GLU A 184 18.49 -2.26 18.72
C GLU A 184 19.20 -2.87 19.93
N LYS A 185 19.18 -2.19 21.08
CA LYS A 185 19.89 -2.62 22.29
C LYS A 185 19.09 -3.53 23.21
N THR A 186 17.75 -3.50 23.14
CA THR A 186 16.91 -4.30 24.03
C THR A 186 15.58 -4.69 23.41
N ASP A 187 15.13 -5.91 23.73
CA ASP A 187 13.77 -6.39 23.43
C ASP A 187 12.77 -6.05 24.54
N ARG A 188 13.19 -5.29 25.56
CA ARG A 188 12.32 -4.95 26.71
C ARG A 188 11.12 -4.11 26.31
N TYR A 189 11.29 -3.23 25.33
CA TYR A 189 10.26 -2.34 24.82
C TYR A 189 9.86 -2.81 23.42
N HIS A 190 8.56 -2.84 23.14
CA HIS A 190 8.03 -3.31 21.86
C HIS A 190 7.42 -2.11 21.13
N LEU A 191 8.28 -1.27 20.54
CA LEU A 191 7.87 -0.10 19.77
C LEU A 191 8.05 -0.38 18.28
N SER A 192 6.97 -0.20 17.51
CA SER A 192 7.03 -0.23 16.06
C SER A 192 7.68 1.04 15.51
N HIS A 193 8.07 1.03 14.23
CA HIS A 193 8.51 2.25 13.54
C HIS A 193 7.47 3.38 13.59
N LYS A 194 6.19 3.03 13.59
CA LYS A 194 5.09 3.97 13.75
C LYS A 194 5.13 4.62 15.14
N ASP A 195 5.25 3.83 16.20
CA ASP A 195 5.31 4.33 17.58
C ASP A 195 6.52 5.27 17.79
N ILE A 196 7.69 4.92 17.23
CA ILE A 196 8.88 5.77 17.29
C ILE A 196 8.61 7.14 16.66
N ASN A 197 7.98 7.17 15.48
CA ASN A 197 7.67 8.40 14.77
C ASN A 197 6.58 9.21 15.50
N GLU A 198 5.59 8.55 16.11
CA GLU A 198 4.55 9.19 16.91
C GLU A 198 5.12 9.79 18.19
N ILE A 199 5.95 9.07 18.95
CA ILE A 199 6.62 9.58 20.16
C ILE A 199 7.53 10.77 19.83
N ALA A 200 8.34 10.67 18.77
CA ALA A 200 9.20 11.75 18.32
C ALA A 200 8.39 12.99 17.87
N THR A 201 7.21 12.79 17.29
CA THR A 201 6.32 13.91 16.93
C THR A 201 5.62 14.48 18.16
N ALA A 202 5.18 13.63 19.09
CA ALA A 202 4.53 14.03 20.33
C ALA A 202 5.49 14.78 21.27
N SER A 203 6.80 14.51 21.19
CA SER A 203 7.82 15.23 21.97
C SER A 203 7.81 16.73 21.68
N THR A 204 7.30 17.19 20.54
CA THR A 204 7.19 18.62 20.23
C THR A 204 6.19 19.35 21.11
N LEU A 205 5.33 18.61 21.83
CA LEU A 205 4.27 19.15 22.67
C LEU A 205 4.63 19.14 24.16
N HIS A 206 5.80 18.63 24.56
CA HIS A 206 6.16 18.42 25.96
C HIS A 206 5.92 19.65 26.84
N ASP A 207 6.20 20.84 26.30
CA ASP A 207 6.11 22.13 26.97
C ASP A 207 4.85 22.95 26.63
N ILE A 208 3.85 22.38 25.96
CA ILE A 208 2.62 23.11 25.56
C ILE A 208 1.91 23.74 26.76
N GLY A 209 2.01 23.13 27.95
CA GLY A 209 1.44 23.65 29.19
C GLY A 209 2.08 24.96 29.67
N LYS A 210 3.26 25.36 29.17
CA LYS A 210 3.84 26.68 29.46
C LYS A 210 2.90 27.82 29.06
N MET A 211 1.95 27.59 28.14
CA MET A 211 0.91 28.53 27.71
C MET A 211 0.05 29.10 28.84
N VAL A 212 -0.14 28.38 29.94
CA VAL A 212 -0.94 28.87 31.08
C VAL A 212 -0.10 29.45 32.21
N ILE A 213 1.22 29.35 32.13
CA ILE A 213 2.12 29.90 33.16
C ILE A 213 2.16 31.43 33.06
N PRO A 214 2.02 32.17 34.19
CA PRO A 214 2.10 33.62 34.21
C PRO A 214 3.46 34.11 33.69
N GLU A 215 3.44 35.15 32.85
CA GLU A 215 4.65 35.70 32.23
C GLU A 215 5.68 36.21 33.26
N SER A 216 5.20 36.77 34.37
CA SER A 216 6.04 37.24 35.49
C SER A 216 6.83 36.12 36.17
N ILE A 217 6.39 34.87 36.05
CA ILE A 217 7.08 33.67 36.56
C ILE A 217 7.91 33.04 35.44
N LEU A 218 7.33 32.92 34.23
CA LEU A 218 7.97 32.29 33.07
C LEU A 218 9.27 33.00 32.68
N ASN A 219 9.26 34.34 32.66
CA ASN A 219 10.37 35.19 32.21
C ASN A 219 11.12 35.87 33.37
N LYS A 220 10.99 35.34 34.59
CA LYS A 220 11.64 35.95 35.75
C LYS A 220 13.18 35.87 35.61
N PRO A 221 13.92 37.00 35.62
CA PRO A 221 15.37 37.00 35.41
C PRO A 221 16.17 36.55 36.65
N SER A 222 15.50 36.28 37.76
CA SER A 222 16.08 35.83 39.03
C SER A 222 15.54 34.45 39.40
N ARG A 223 16.20 33.79 40.36
CA ARG A 223 15.79 32.46 40.84
C ARG A 223 14.34 32.51 41.34
N LEU A 224 13.54 31.55 40.90
CA LEU A 224 12.17 31.35 41.38
C LEU A 224 12.18 30.99 42.88
N THR A 225 11.22 31.55 43.61
CA THR A 225 10.88 31.10 44.97
C THR A 225 10.22 29.72 44.92
N ASP A 226 10.13 29.02 46.05
CA ASP A 226 9.50 27.69 46.09
C ASP A 226 8.02 27.71 45.65
N GLN A 227 7.31 28.81 45.92
CA GLN A 227 5.93 28.99 45.47
C GLN A 227 5.85 29.21 43.96
N GLU A 228 6.71 30.06 43.40
CA GLU A 228 6.80 30.29 41.96
C GLU A 228 7.27 29.04 41.21
N MET A 229 8.17 28.25 41.80
CA MET A 229 8.63 26.98 41.24
C MET A 229 7.47 25.98 41.15
N LYS A 230 6.61 25.89 42.18
CA LYS A 230 5.40 25.04 42.12
C LYS A 230 4.45 25.47 41.00
N ILE A 231 4.32 26.77 40.75
CA ILE A 231 3.53 27.29 39.62
C ILE A 231 4.22 26.92 38.30
N MET A 232 5.53 27.11 38.17
CA MET A 232 6.26 26.71 36.97
C MET A 232 6.10 25.21 36.68
N GLN A 233 6.24 24.35 37.69
CA GLN A 233 6.11 22.89 37.58
C GLN A 233 4.70 22.45 37.14
N SER A 234 3.68 23.29 37.34
CA SER A 234 2.31 22.94 36.95
C SER A 234 2.12 22.85 35.44
N HIS A 235 3.05 23.35 34.62
CA HIS A 235 2.95 23.25 33.16
C HIS A 235 2.82 21.78 32.70
N ALA A 236 3.46 20.84 33.39
CA ALA A 236 3.37 19.42 33.06
C ALA A 236 1.93 18.90 33.24
N ILE A 237 1.28 19.27 34.35
CA ILE A 237 -0.11 18.91 34.64
C ILE A 237 -1.07 19.60 33.67
N GLU A 238 -0.86 20.89 33.42
CA GLU A 238 -1.73 21.70 32.57
C GLU A 238 -1.63 21.27 31.10
N GLY A 239 -0.42 20.97 30.61
CA GLY A 239 -0.20 20.41 29.27
C GLY A 239 -0.90 19.05 29.13
N ALA A 240 -0.72 18.15 30.09
CA ALA A 240 -1.40 16.85 30.10
C ALA A 240 -2.92 17.00 30.13
N LYS A 241 -3.45 17.99 30.87
CA LYS A 241 -4.88 18.30 30.90
C LYS A 241 -5.39 18.78 29.54
N MET A 242 -4.66 19.66 28.85
CA MET A 242 -5.02 20.11 27.50
C MET A 242 -5.16 18.94 26.52
N ILE A 243 -4.27 17.94 26.60
CA ILE A 243 -4.34 16.73 25.78
C ILE A 243 -5.53 15.85 26.17
N LYS A 244 -5.75 15.66 27.48
CA LYS A 244 -6.85 14.83 27.99
C LYS A 244 -8.24 15.40 27.68
N ASP A 245 -8.38 16.72 27.68
CA ASP A 245 -9.65 17.42 27.46
C ASP A 245 -10.02 17.50 25.96
N LEU A 246 -9.25 16.87 25.07
CA LEU A 246 -9.60 16.79 23.65
C LEU A 246 -10.96 16.09 23.45
N PRO A 247 -11.88 16.67 22.65
CA PRO A 247 -13.24 16.15 22.47
C PRO A 247 -13.30 14.86 21.63
N PHE A 248 -12.24 14.59 20.86
CA PHE A 248 -12.12 13.43 19.96
C PHE A 248 -10.72 12.83 20.10
N TYR A 249 -10.52 11.59 19.59
CA TYR A 249 -9.23 10.89 19.54
C TYR A 249 -8.62 10.48 20.90
N GLN A 250 -9.42 10.38 21.96
CA GLN A 250 -8.93 9.99 23.30
C GLN A 250 -8.29 8.60 23.36
N ASN A 251 -8.63 7.71 22.43
CA ASN A 251 -8.08 6.34 22.33
C ASN A 251 -6.98 6.23 21.26
N ASP A 252 -6.50 7.36 20.71
CA ASP A 252 -5.43 7.36 19.72
C ASP A 252 -4.05 7.27 20.41
N HIS A 253 -3.17 6.38 19.93
CA HIS A 253 -1.84 6.18 20.51
C HIS A 253 -1.01 7.47 20.54
N PHE A 254 -1.14 8.33 19.52
CA PHE A 254 -0.45 9.60 19.48
C PHE A 254 -0.88 10.52 20.64
N VAL A 255 -2.19 10.55 20.94
CA VAL A 255 -2.75 11.34 22.05
C VAL A 255 -2.29 10.78 23.40
N GLU A 256 -2.21 9.46 23.52
CA GLU A 256 -1.66 8.82 24.72
C GLU A 256 -0.18 9.20 24.92
N TYR A 257 0.67 9.07 23.90
CA TYR A 257 2.08 9.47 23.99
C TYR A 257 2.24 10.95 24.31
N ALA A 258 1.48 11.83 23.66
CA ALA A 258 1.49 13.26 23.97
C ALA A 258 1.12 13.53 25.43
N TYR A 259 0.10 12.86 25.96
CA TYR A 259 -0.28 12.96 27.37
C TYR A 259 0.84 12.51 28.30
N GLN A 260 1.41 11.32 28.06
CA GLN A 260 2.48 10.76 28.87
C GLN A 260 3.70 11.69 28.91
N ILE A 261 4.10 12.22 27.75
CA ILE A 261 5.22 13.15 27.61
C ILE A 261 4.93 14.45 28.36
N CYS A 262 3.81 15.13 28.08
CA CYS A 262 3.48 16.39 28.76
C CYS A 262 3.46 16.20 30.27
N ARG A 263 2.87 15.11 30.77
CA ARG A 263 2.73 14.88 32.20
C ARG A 263 4.04 14.52 32.88
N TRP A 264 4.90 13.71 32.25
CA TRP A 264 5.97 13.01 32.97
C TRP A 264 7.38 13.23 32.41
N HIS A 265 7.60 14.10 31.41
CA HIS A 265 8.95 14.37 30.91
C HIS A 265 9.90 15.00 31.95
N HIS A 266 9.38 15.48 33.10
CA HIS A 266 10.18 15.93 34.23
C HIS A 266 10.24 14.94 35.41
N GLU A 267 9.68 13.74 35.24
CA GLU A 267 9.92 12.65 36.18
C GLU A 267 11.38 12.21 36.11
N ARG A 268 11.90 11.75 37.24
CA ARG A 268 13.29 11.31 37.36
C ARG A 268 13.32 9.84 37.72
N PHE A 269 14.26 9.10 37.15
CA PHE A 269 14.37 7.65 37.35
C PHE A 269 14.52 7.26 38.84
N ASP A 270 15.00 8.19 39.68
CA ASP A 270 15.13 8.04 41.13
C ASP A 270 13.87 8.34 41.95
N GLY A 271 12.77 8.77 41.32
CA GLY A 271 11.51 9.15 41.98
C GLY A 271 11.52 10.56 42.58
N ARG A 272 12.55 11.38 42.31
CA ARG A 272 12.64 12.76 42.81
C ARG A 272 12.15 13.81 41.81
N GLY A 273 11.49 13.36 40.74
CA GLY A 273 10.88 14.21 39.72
C GLY A 273 9.52 14.75 40.13
N TYR A 274 8.83 15.34 39.15
CA TYR A 274 7.47 15.87 39.29
C TYR A 274 6.68 15.58 38.01
N PRO A 275 5.34 15.62 38.04
CA PRO A 275 4.44 16.00 39.14
C PRO A 275 4.06 14.88 40.11
N ASP A 276 4.20 13.61 39.72
CA ASP A 276 3.65 12.46 40.45
C ASP A 276 4.71 11.67 41.23
N GLY A 277 6.00 11.89 40.96
CA GLY A 277 7.11 11.24 41.67
C GLY A 277 7.31 9.79 41.26
N LEU A 278 7.01 9.46 40.00
CA LEU A 278 7.16 8.12 39.43
C LEU A 278 8.63 7.69 39.47
N LYS A 279 8.87 6.39 39.66
CA LYS A 279 10.23 5.85 39.83
C LYS A 279 10.51 4.73 38.85
N GLY A 280 11.73 4.73 38.29
CA GLY A 280 12.19 3.67 37.40
C GLY A 280 11.26 3.50 36.20
N ASP A 281 10.77 2.28 36.02
CA ASP A 281 9.93 1.89 34.88
C ASP A 281 8.44 2.23 35.04
N ASP A 282 8.03 2.81 36.18
CA ASP A 282 6.70 3.40 36.31
C ASP A 282 6.54 4.64 35.43
N ILE A 283 7.66 5.27 35.04
CA ILE A 283 7.70 6.36 34.07
C ILE A 283 7.58 5.75 32.67
N PRO A 284 6.63 6.15 31.81
CA PRO A 284 6.54 5.61 30.46
C PRO A 284 7.79 5.91 29.64
N ILE A 285 8.19 4.97 28.77
CA ILE A 285 9.42 5.09 27.99
C ILE A 285 9.44 6.36 27.12
N ALA A 286 8.29 6.77 26.58
CA ALA A 286 8.15 8.00 25.82
C ALA A 286 8.58 9.23 26.65
N ALA A 287 8.14 9.34 27.90
CA ALA A 287 8.52 10.42 28.80
C ALA A 287 9.99 10.34 29.23
N GLN A 288 10.51 9.13 29.50
CA GLN A 288 11.92 8.94 29.88
C GLN A 288 12.88 9.41 28.77
N VAL A 289 12.59 9.06 27.51
CA VAL A 289 13.42 9.44 26.37
C VAL A 289 13.38 10.95 26.14
N VAL A 290 12.18 11.55 26.17
CA VAL A 290 12.03 13.00 25.96
C VAL A 290 12.71 13.78 27.08
N SER A 291 12.64 13.31 28.33
CA SER A 291 13.36 13.91 29.47
C SER A 291 14.87 14.01 29.22
N LEU A 292 15.47 12.93 28.70
CA LEU A 292 16.89 12.90 28.38
C LEU A 292 17.23 13.81 27.18
N ALA A 293 16.40 13.78 26.14
CA ALA A 293 16.58 14.61 24.95
C ALA A 293 16.49 16.10 25.27
N ASP A 294 15.50 16.52 26.08
CA ASP A 294 15.33 17.89 26.56
C ASP A 294 16.51 18.33 27.42
N ALA A 295 16.93 17.51 28.40
CA ALA A 295 18.08 17.83 29.24
C ALA A 295 19.38 18.02 28.44
N TYR A 296 19.59 17.17 27.43
CA TYR A 296 20.75 17.29 26.54
C TYR A 296 20.69 18.57 25.69
N ASP A 297 19.56 18.84 25.02
CA ASP A 297 19.41 20.05 24.21
C ASP A 297 19.55 21.32 25.07
N ALA A 298 18.99 21.33 26.28
CA ALA A 298 19.10 22.45 27.21
C ALA A 298 20.55 22.79 27.62
N LEU A 299 21.48 21.82 27.55
CA LEU A 299 22.90 22.04 27.82
C LEU A 299 23.68 22.49 26.58
N THR A 300 23.34 21.98 25.40
CA THR A 300 24.09 22.20 24.15
C THR A 300 23.56 23.37 23.32
N SER A 301 22.33 23.82 23.57
CA SER A 301 21.71 24.94 22.86
C SER A 301 22.09 26.30 23.44
N ILE A 302 22.27 27.30 22.56
CA ILE A 302 22.48 28.70 22.96
C ILE A 302 21.15 29.26 23.45
N ARG A 303 21.10 29.74 24.70
CA ARG A 303 19.93 30.42 25.28
C ARG A 303 20.27 31.88 25.58
N VAL A 304 19.25 32.75 25.61
CA VAL A 304 19.40 34.21 25.85
C VAL A 304 20.25 34.54 27.08
N TYR A 305 20.21 33.67 28.10
CA TYR A 305 20.89 33.86 29.39
C TYR A 305 22.08 32.91 29.65
N LYS A 306 22.44 32.02 28.71
CA LYS A 306 23.47 30.98 28.94
C LYS A 306 24.20 30.60 27.65
N LYS A 307 25.54 30.62 27.69
CA LYS A 307 26.37 30.05 26.62
C LYS A 307 26.19 28.52 26.59
N ALA A 308 26.09 27.96 25.38
CA ALA A 308 26.08 26.51 25.18
C ALA A 308 27.34 25.87 25.80
N PHE A 309 27.17 24.71 26.45
CA PHE A 309 28.30 23.89 26.83
C PHE A 309 28.87 23.17 25.61
N ASP A 310 30.16 22.85 25.68
CA ASP A 310 30.73 21.91 24.73
C ASP A 310 30.07 20.53 24.92
N HIS A 311 29.93 19.81 23.82
CA HIS A 311 29.23 18.53 23.74
C HIS A 311 29.75 17.51 24.77
N GLN A 312 31.08 17.40 24.91
CA GLN A 312 31.71 16.49 25.88
C GLN A 312 31.36 16.86 27.33
N VAL A 313 31.27 18.15 27.62
CA VAL A 313 30.92 18.65 28.95
C VAL A 313 29.46 18.33 29.25
N ALA A 314 28.55 18.54 28.29
CA ALA A 314 27.13 18.23 28.47
C ALA A 314 26.90 16.75 28.78
N LEU A 315 27.56 15.85 28.04
CA LEU A 315 27.50 14.40 28.27
C LEU A 315 28.02 14.01 29.65
N GLN A 316 29.15 14.58 30.06
CA GLN A 316 29.72 14.31 31.39
C GLN A 316 28.78 14.78 32.50
N MET A 317 28.18 15.96 32.37
CA MET A 317 27.20 16.47 33.35
C MET A 317 25.97 15.57 33.48
N ILE A 318 25.45 15.07 32.36
CA ILE A 318 24.32 14.14 32.34
C ILE A 318 24.72 12.81 33.02
N LYS A 319 25.89 12.27 32.68
CA LYS A 319 26.39 11.00 33.22
C LYS A 319 26.66 11.06 34.72
N GLU A 320 27.16 12.19 35.22
CA GLU A 320 27.39 12.43 36.64
C GLU A 320 26.08 12.74 37.41
N GLY A 321 24.94 12.81 36.72
CA GLY A 321 23.64 13.04 37.33
C GLY A 321 23.36 14.48 37.73
N GLN A 322 24.12 15.45 37.19
CA GLN A 322 23.93 16.88 37.49
C GLN A 322 22.58 17.41 36.95
N CYS A 323 22.05 16.77 35.91
CA CYS A 323 20.73 17.06 35.32
C CYS A 323 19.60 16.19 35.87
N GLY A 324 19.89 15.30 36.81
CA GLY A 324 18.95 14.28 37.28
C GLY A 324 19.43 12.87 37.00
N GLN A 325 18.69 11.87 37.53
CA GLN A 325 18.95 10.47 37.22
C GLN A 325 18.05 10.03 36.07
N PHE A 326 18.69 9.55 35.01
CA PHE A 326 18.02 8.97 33.85
C PHE A 326 18.16 7.46 33.87
N ASN A 327 17.35 6.78 33.05
CA ASN A 327 17.48 5.35 32.84
C ASN A 327 18.90 5.02 32.32
N PRO A 328 19.65 4.12 32.99
CA PRO A 328 21.00 3.76 32.57
C PRO A 328 21.10 3.30 31.11
N LEU A 329 20.08 2.57 30.63
CA LEU A 329 20.04 2.09 29.25
C LEU A 329 19.92 3.25 28.24
N LEU A 330 19.15 4.29 28.58
CA LEU A 330 19.04 5.49 27.73
C LEU A 330 20.33 6.31 27.72
N LEU A 331 21.07 6.33 28.83
CA LEU A 331 22.41 6.93 28.86
C LEU A 331 23.36 6.21 27.91
N GLU A 332 23.34 4.88 27.86
CA GLU A 332 24.12 4.10 26.88
C GLU A 332 23.70 4.38 25.44
N CYS A 333 22.40 4.55 25.19
CA CYS A 333 21.88 4.95 23.87
C CYS A 333 22.44 6.33 23.48
N LEU A 334 22.39 7.31 24.38
CA LEU A 334 22.93 8.65 24.15
C LEU A 334 24.43 8.63 23.81
N MET A 335 25.22 7.83 24.52
CA MET A 335 26.66 7.66 24.20
C MET A 335 26.88 7.01 22.83
N SER A 336 25.95 6.15 22.37
CA SER A 336 26.07 5.46 21.08
C SER A 336 25.75 6.39 19.90
N ILE A 337 24.82 7.34 20.06
CA ILE A 337 24.45 8.31 19.03
C ILE A 337 25.36 9.56 19.00
N GLU A 338 26.25 9.71 19.99
CA GLU A 338 27.23 10.79 20.11
C GLU A 338 27.89 11.22 18.77
N PRO A 339 28.42 10.29 17.95
CA PRO A 339 29.14 10.65 16.74
C PRO A 339 28.21 11.17 15.62
N ALA A 340 26.94 10.78 15.65
CA ALA A 340 25.93 11.14 14.66
C ALA A 340 25.34 12.53 14.93
N ILE A 341 25.14 12.89 16.21
CA ILE A 341 24.59 14.21 16.61
C ILE A 341 25.46 15.37 16.09
N LYS A 342 26.78 15.19 15.97
CA LYS A 342 27.69 16.22 15.41
C LYS A 342 27.59 16.40 13.90
N LYS A 343 27.05 15.42 13.16
CA LYS A 343 26.97 15.45 11.69
C LYS A 343 25.62 15.95 11.18
N ASP A 344 24.56 15.78 11.96
CA ASP A 344 23.21 16.15 11.56
C ASP A 344 22.94 17.63 11.87
N GLU A 345 23.53 18.52 11.05
CA GLU A 345 23.01 19.88 10.95
C GLU A 345 21.57 19.80 10.41
N ILE A 346 20.67 20.57 11.00
CA ILE A 346 19.22 20.69 10.74
C ILE A 346 18.85 20.77 9.24
N ALA A 347 19.82 21.11 8.38
CA ALA A 347 19.74 21.02 6.91
C ALA A 347 19.35 19.62 6.39
N HIS A 348 19.73 18.52 7.04
CA HIS A 348 19.43 17.16 6.56
C HIS A 348 17.95 16.77 6.75
N ILE A 349 17.29 17.29 7.80
CA ILE A 349 15.85 17.11 8.06
C ILE A 349 14.99 17.87 7.04
N LEU A 350 15.52 18.96 6.48
CA LEU A 350 14.89 19.74 5.41
C LEU A 350 15.24 19.22 4.01
N SER A 351 16.24 18.33 3.88
CA SER A 351 16.68 17.82 2.58
C SER A 351 15.83 16.63 2.11
N GLU A 352 15.31 16.79 0.89
CA GLU A 352 14.31 15.99 0.18
C GLU A 352 14.79 14.59 -0.26
N ASN A 353 15.39 13.77 0.60
CA ASN A 353 15.84 12.43 0.21
C ASN A 353 14.82 11.29 0.44
N ASN A 354 13.66 11.56 1.05
CA ASN A 354 12.68 10.51 1.36
C ASN A 354 11.82 10.01 0.18
N LYS A 355 11.83 10.68 -0.98
CA LYS A 355 10.86 10.35 -2.03
C LYS A 355 11.06 8.95 -2.59
N GLN A 356 12.31 8.57 -2.85
CA GLN A 356 12.63 7.25 -3.41
C GLN A 356 12.37 6.14 -2.40
N ASP A 357 12.68 6.38 -1.13
CA ASP A 357 12.44 5.43 -0.04
C ASP A 357 10.94 5.22 0.19
N ILE A 358 10.14 6.30 0.19
CA ILE A 358 8.68 6.22 0.26
C ILE A 358 8.10 5.47 -0.95
N GLU A 359 8.61 5.73 -2.16
CA GLU A 359 8.16 5.02 -3.36
C GLU A 359 8.51 3.52 -3.32
N ASN A 360 9.63 3.15 -2.67
CA ASN A 360 10.00 1.76 -2.46
C ASN A 360 9.14 1.10 -1.38
N GLU A 361 8.93 1.73 -0.22
CA GLU A 361 8.03 1.22 0.83
C GLU A 361 6.61 1.01 0.32
N ILE A 362 6.06 1.95 -0.46
CA ILE A 362 4.73 1.79 -1.08
C ILE A 362 4.73 0.61 -2.05
N ARG A 363 5.83 0.38 -2.77
CA ARG A 363 5.93 -0.75 -3.71
C ARG A 363 5.99 -2.08 -2.96
N ASP A 364 6.79 -2.17 -1.91
CA ASP A 364 6.90 -3.36 -1.07
C ASP A 364 5.54 -3.72 -0.45
N LEU A 365 4.80 -2.72 0.06
CA LEU A 365 3.43 -2.90 0.54
C LEU A 365 2.48 -3.44 -0.54
N LEU A 366 2.58 -2.94 -1.77
CA LEU A 366 1.77 -3.43 -2.89
C LEU A 366 2.13 -4.87 -3.30
N ASN A 367 3.40 -5.26 -3.15
CA ASN A 367 3.90 -6.58 -3.54
C ASN A 367 3.65 -7.66 -2.48
N ASP A 368 3.67 -7.32 -1.20
CA ASP A 368 3.37 -8.24 -0.10
C ASP A 368 1.90 -8.69 -0.07
N GLY A 369 1.05 -8.19 -0.99
CA GLY A 369 -0.38 -8.55 -1.06
C GLY A 369 -1.18 -8.09 0.15
N GLN A 370 -0.56 -7.37 1.09
CA GLN A 370 -1.14 -6.94 2.37
C GLN A 370 -1.82 -5.58 2.32
N VAL A 371 -1.86 -4.90 1.17
CA VAL A 371 -2.64 -3.67 1.03
C VAL A 371 -4.12 -3.98 0.88
N PHE A 372 -4.79 -4.00 2.04
CA PHE A 372 -6.21 -3.74 2.31
C PHE A 372 -7.21 -4.31 1.28
N TYR A 373 -7.43 -5.62 1.33
CA TYR A 373 -8.83 -6.05 1.28
C TYR A 373 -9.36 -5.85 2.68
N ASP A 374 -10.22 -4.85 2.88
CA ASP A 374 -11.01 -4.78 4.11
C ASP A 374 -11.69 -6.14 4.27
N ASP A 375 -11.39 -6.87 5.34
CA ASP A 375 -11.86 -8.24 5.59
C ASP A 375 -13.39 -8.32 5.47
N GLY A 376 -14.08 -7.20 5.75
CA GLY A 376 -15.51 -7.01 5.52
C GLY A 376 -15.96 -7.03 4.06
N THR A 377 -15.14 -6.60 3.09
CA THR A 377 -15.51 -6.61 1.66
C THR A 377 -15.42 -8.02 1.08
N LEU A 378 -14.37 -8.78 1.43
CA LEU A 378 -14.25 -10.19 1.07
C LEU A 378 -15.34 -11.02 1.73
N GLN A 379 -15.56 -10.84 3.04
CA GLN A 379 -16.68 -11.48 3.74
C GLN A 379 -18.03 -11.11 3.13
N MET A 380 -18.21 -9.88 2.64
CA MET A 380 -19.46 -9.47 2.00
C MET A 380 -19.63 -10.09 0.62
N ILE A 381 -18.56 -10.23 -0.16
CA ILE A 381 -18.56 -10.94 -1.45
C ILE A 381 -18.81 -12.44 -1.23
N ASP A 382 -18.12 -13.07 -0.28
CA ASP A 382 -18.29 -14.47 0.09
C ASP A 382 -19.70 -14.72 0.65
N TYR A 383 -20.20 -13.85 1.52
CA TYR A 383 -21.57 -13.90 2.02
C TYR A 383 -22.60 -13.73 0.90
N ASP A 384 -22.39 -12.80 -0.04
CA ASP A 384 -23.27 -12.64 -1.19
C ASP A 384 -23.20 -13.87 -2.10
N HIS A 385 -22.04 -14.49 -2.31
CA HIS A 385 -21.89 -15.75 -3.04
C HIS A 385 -22.59 -16.93 -2.33
N GLU A 386 -22.35 -17.13 -1.04
CA GLU A 386 -23.00 -18.18 -0.24
C GLU A 386 -24.51 -18.02 -0.20
N LYS A 387 -25.00 -16.79 0.01
CA LYS A 387 -26.42 -16.46 -0.01
C LYS A 387 -27.02 -16.75 -1.38
N THR A 388 -26.31 -16.35 -2.44
CA THR A 388 -26.71 -16.58 -3.82
C THR A 388 -26.79 -18.07 -4.13
N ASP A 389 -25.78 -18.85 -3.75
CA ASP A 389 -25.75 -20.31 -3.91
C ASP A 389 -26.82 -21.03 -3.09
N PHE A 390 -27.06 -20.59 -1.85
CA PHE A 390 -28.15 -21.10 -1.01
C PHE A 390 -29.50 -20.92 -1.71
N PHE A 391 -29.84 -19.71 -2.16
CA PHE A 391 -31.11 -19.50 -2.85
C PHE A 391 -31.18 -20.24 -4.20
N TYR A 392 -30.06 -20.43 -4.91
CA TYR A 392 -30.02 -21.20 -6.14
C TYR A 392 -30.24 -22.71 -5.93
N GLN A 393 -29.74 -23.28 -4.83
CA GLN A 393 -29.97 -24.69 -4.54
C GLN A 393 -31.45 -24.98 -4.26
N TYR A 394 -32.19 -24.04 -3.68
CA TYR A 394 -33.59 -24.23 -3.29
C TYR A 394 -34.63 -23.78 -4.31
N SER A 395 -34.27 -22.93 -5.30
CA SER A 395 -35.25 -22.40 -6.26
C SER A 395 -35.73 -23.42 -7.29
N LYS A 396 -34.99 -24.52 -7.54
CA LYS A 396 -35.26 -25.51 -8.61
C LYS A 396 -35.55 -24.86 -9.98
N GLU A 397 -34.98 -23.68 -10.24
CA GLU A 397 -35.15 -22.97 -11.52
C GLU A 397 -34.07 -23.39 -12.52
N ILE A 398 -34.40 -23.34 -13.81
CA ILE A 398 -33.41 -23.51 -14.87
C ILE A 398 -32.81 -22.14 -15.16
N ARG A 399 -31.57 -21.92 -14.72
CA ARG A 399 -30.85 -20.66 -14.90
C ARG A 399 -29.69 -20.79 -15.86
N PHE A 400 -29.53 -19.78 -16.71
CA PHE A 400 -28.44 -19.62 -17.66
C PHE A 400 -27.69 -18.32 -17.38
N GLU A 401 -26.37 -18.36 -17.40
CA GLU A 401 -25.51 -17.19 -17.29
C GLU A 401 -24.48 -17.22 -18.41
N TYR A 402 -24.56 -16.26 -19.33
CA TYR A 402 -23.66 -16.15 -20.46
C TYR A 402 -22.73 -14.95 -20.29
N SER A 403 -21.43 -15.23 -20.25
CA SER A 403 -20.40 -14.20 -20.36
C SER A 403 -20.03 -14.02 -21.83
N ILE A 404 -19.90 -12.77 -22.28
CA ILE A 404 -19.56 -12.45 -23.67
C ILE A 404 -18.05 -12.63 -23.93
N MET A 405 -17.21 -12.41 -22.92
CA MET A 405 -15.76 -12.43 -23.06
C MET A 405 -15.08 -12.91 -21.75
N PRO A 406 -14.59 -14.16 -21.69
CA PRO A 406 -14.67 -15.19 -22.73
C PRO A 406 -16.11 -15.69 -22.93
N PRO A 407 -16.49 -16.14 -24.14
CA PRO A 407 -17.82 -16.68 -24.41
C PRO A 407 -18.05 -18.00 -23.67
N VAL A 408 -18.71 -17.95 -22.52
CA VAL A 408 -18.98 -19.10 -21.67
C VAL A 408 -20.43 -19.06 -21.21
N LEU A 409 -21.13 -20.18 -21.35
CA LEU A 409 -22.48 -20.38 -20.82
C LEU A 409 -22.40 -21.27 -19.59
N HIS A 410 -22.90 -20.78 -18.46
CA HIS A 410 -23.07 -21.51 -17.22
C HIS A 410 -24.54 -21.86 -17.01
N LEU A 411 -24.79 -23.09 -16.59
CA LEU A 411 -26.11 -23.57 -16.20
C LEU A 411 -26.13 -23.84 -14.69
N SER A 412 -27.25 -23.53 -14.04
CA SER A 412 -27.50 -24.01 -12.68
C SER A 412 -27.40 -25.55 -12.63
N LYS A 413 -26.89 -26.11 -11.52
CA LYS A 413 -26.82 -27.56 -11.29
C LYS A 413 -28.14 -28.30 -11.55
N TRP A 414 -29.26 -27.73 -11.08
CA TRP A 414 -30.59 -28.26 -11.36
C TRP A 414 -30.92 -28.22 -12.86
N GLY A 415 -30.72 -27.07 -13.52
CA GLY A 415 -30.92 -26.94 -14.97
C GLY A 415 -30.05 -27.87 -15.82
N SER A 416 -28.79 -28.07 -15.43
CA SER A 416 -27.88 -29.04 -16.06
C SER A 416 -28.43 -30.46 -15.98
N GLN A 417 -28.93 -30.88 -14.81
CA GLN A 417 -29.55 -32.20 -14.62
C GLN A 417 -30.85 -32.36 -15.41
N GLN A 418 -31.72 -31.34 -15.39
CA GLN A 418 -33.02 -31.39 -16.06
C GLN A 418 -32.90 -31.40 -17.59
N LEU A 419 -31.97 -30.60 -18.13
CA LEU A 419 -31.76 -30.49 -19.58
C LEU A 419 -30.71 -31.47 -20.12
N GLN A 420 -30.01 -32.18 -19.23
CA GLN A 420 -28.89 -33.07 -19.55
C GLN A 420 -27.76 -32.37 -20.32
N LEU A 421 -27.46 -31.12 -19.93
CA LEU A 421 -26.39 -30.32 -20.51
C LEU A 421 -25.27 -30.09 -19.49
N PRO A 422 -24.02 -29.90 -19.90
CA PRO A 422 -22.94 -29.56 -18.97
C PRO A 422 -23.22 -28.27 -18.19
N GLU A 423 -22.80 -28.20 -16.92
CA GLU A 423 -22.92 -26.97 -16.10
C GLU A 423 -22.12 -25.80 -16.67
N LYS A 424 -21.09 -26.08 -17.47
CA LYS A 424 -20.24 -25.08 -18.13
C LYS A 424 -19.99 -25.48 -19.57
N ILE A 425 -20.32 -24.57 -20.49
CA ILE A 425 -20.14 -24.75 -21.93
C ILE A 425 -19.29 -23.57 -22.44
N SER A 426 -18.05 -23.87 -22.80
CA SER A 426 -17.16 -22.92 -23.48
C SER A 426 -17.54 -22.82 -24.96
N ASN A 427 -17.50 -21.62 -25.54
CA ASN A 427 -17.92 -21.36 -26.93
C ASN A 427 -19.34 -21.89 -27.24
N PRO A 428 -20.38 -21.44 -26.51
CA PRO A 428 -21.71 -22.03 -26.57
C PRO A 428 -22.36 -22.01 -27.95
N LEU A 429 -22.07 -21.02 -28.80
CA LEU A 429 -22.60 -20.99 -30.17
C LEU A 429 -22.12 -22.16 -31.04
N ILE A 430 -20.87 -22.61 -30.85
CA ILE A 430 -20.32 -23.77 -31.54
C ILE A 430 -20.95 -25.03 -30.96
N TYR A 431 -20.95 -25.15 -29.63
CA TYR A 431 -21.52 -26.30 -28.93
C TYR A 431 -23.00 -26.55 -29.29
N ILE A 432 -23.83 -25.50 -29.30
CA ILE A 432 -25.25 -25.54 -29.68
C ILE A 432 -25.43 -26.08 -31.09
N LYS A 433 -24.57 -25.64 -32.02
CA LYS A 433 -24.64 -26.04 -33.43
C LYS A 433 -24.22 -27.50 -33.61
N ASP A 434 -23.11 -27.90 -32.99
CA ASP A 434 -22.54 -29.25 -33.10
C ASP A 434 -23.44 -30.32 -32.48
N HIS A 435 -24.20 -29.97 -31.44
CA HIS A 435 -25.11 -30.88 -30.74
C HIS A 435 -26.58 -30.68 -31.15
N HIS A 436 -26.87 -29.85 -32.17
CA HIS A 436 -28.22 -29.55 -32.66
C HIS A 436 -29.23 -29.17 -31.56
N ILE A 437 -28.75 -28.44 -30.54
CA ILE A 437 -29.54 -28.11 -29.34
C ILE A 437 -30.67 -27.14 -29.68
N LEU A 438 -30.42 -26.23 -30.62
CA LEU A 438 -31.39 -25.25 -31.12
C LEU A 438 -31.40 -25.25 -32.63
N ASP A 439 -32.57 -24.98 -33.22
CA ASP A 439 -32.64 -24.70 -34.65
C ASP A 439 -32.04 -23.30 -34.96
N ASP A 440 -31.54 -23.13 -36.19
CA ASP A 440 -30.88 -21.89 -36.60
C ASP A 440 -31.82 -20.68 -36.53
N LYS A 441 -33.13 -20.91 -36.72
CA LYS A 441 -34.16 -19.85 -36.70
C LYS A 441 -34.37 -19.32 -35.27
N GLN A 442 -34.48 -20.21 -34.29
CA GLN A 442 -34.61 -19.90 -32.86
C GLN A 442 -33.35 -19.21 -32.35
N LEU A 443 -32.17 -19.67 -32.79
CA LEU A 443 -30.91 -19.05 -32.40
C LEU A 443 -30.80 -17.61 -32.93
N ASP A 444 -31.23 -17.36 -34.17
CA ASP A 444 -31.22 -16.01 -34.74
C ASP A 444 -32.29 -15.10 -34.13
N GLU A 445 -33.50 -15.62 -33.86
CA GLU A 445 -34.53 -14.89 -33.11
C GLU A 445 -34.05 -14.48 -31.70
N LEU A 446 -33.34 -15.38 -31.01
CA LEU A 446 -32.74 -15.11 -29.70
C LEU A 446 -31.67 -14.02 -29.79
N LYS A 447 -30.76 -14.10 -30.78
CA LYS A 447 -29.73 -13.07 -30.99
C LYS A 447 -30.35 -11.69 -31.24
N GLU A 448 -31.39 -11.62 -32.07
CA GLU A 448 -32.08 -10.35 -32.33
C GLU A 448 -32.74 -9.80 -31.07
N LYS A 449 -33.40 -10.64 -30.27
CA LYS A 449 -33.98 -10.23 -28.98
C LYS A 449 -32.93 -9.70 -28.01
N VAL A 450 -31.74 -10.31 -27.96
CA VAL A 450 -30.62 -9.85 -27.13
C VAL A 450 -30.05 -8.53 -27.63
N LYS A 451 -29.91 -8.33 -28.95
CA LYS A 451 -29.42 -7.07 -29.53
C LYS A 451 -30.31 -5.87 -29.21
N HIS A 452 -31.60 -6.09 -29.01
CA HIS A 452 -32.55 -5.04 -28.64
C HIS A 452 -32.54 -4.70 -27.13
N LEU A 453 -31.81 -5.44 -26.30
CA LEU A 453 -31.63 -5.09 -24.90
C LEU A 453 -30.80 -3.81 -24.77
N SER A 454 -31.15 -2.97 -23.81
CA SER A 454 -30.40 -1.77 -23.47
C SER A 454 -30.35 -1.58 -21.95
N PHE A 455 -29.48 -0.70 -21.46
CA PHE A 455 -29.43 -0.36 -20.04
C PHE A 455 -30.80 0.07 -19.49
N TYR A 456 -31.59 0.80 -20.27
CA TYR A 456 -32.92 1.27 -19.86
C TYR A 456 -34.04 0.23 -20.06
N HIS A 457 -33.83 -0.74 -20.94
CA HIS A 457 -34.76 -1.86 -21.17
C HIS A 457 -33.97 -3.17 -21.16
N PRO A 458 -33.52 -3.63 -19.98
CA PRO A 458 -32.57 -4.74 -19.90
C PRO A 458 -33.26 -6.10 -19.91
N ILE A 459 -34.60 -6.18 -19.89
CA ILE A 459 -35.33 -7.44 -19.75
C ILE A 459 -36.15 -7.73 -21.01
N CYS A 460 -36.11 -8.97 -21.51
CA CYS A 460 -37.02 -9.48 -22.52
C CYS A 460 -37.51 -10.89 -22.17
N LYS A 461 -38.62 -11.30 -22.78
CA LYS A 461 -39.15 -12.67 -22.67
C LYS A 461 -39.02 -13.37 -24.01
N HIS A 462 -38.66 -14.65 -23.98
CA HIS A 462 -38.49 -15.45 -25.18
C HIS A 462 -38.88 -16.91 -24.92
N HIS A 463 -39.42 -17.58 -25.93
CA HIS A 463 -39.83 -18.99 -25.85
C HIS A 463 -38.83 -19.79 -26.67
N LEU A 464 -38.31 -20.86 -26.09
CA LEU A 464 -37.19 -21.61 -26.68
C LEU A 464 -37.46 -23.10 -26.58
N CYS A 465 -37.25 -23.83 -27.67
CA CYS A 465 -37.36 -25.29 -27.66
C CYS A 465 -35.96 -25.89 -27.79
N LEU A 466 -35.51 -26.58 -26.75
CA LEU A 466 -34.24 -27.29 -26.73
C LEU A 466 -34.44 -28.73 -27.19
N ASN A 467 -33.54 -29.21 -28.03
CA ASN A 467 -33.44 -30.63 -28.36
C ASN A 467 -32.25 -31.21 -27.61
N THR A 468 -32.49 -32.10 -26.65
CA THR A 468 -31.43 -32.79 -25.90
C THR A 468 -31.78 -34.28 -25.79
N ASN A 469 -30.84 -35.16 -26.20
CA ASN A 469 -30.92 -36.63 -26.08
C ASN A 469 -32.33 -37.22 -26.33
N ASP A 470 -32.89 -37.00 -27.53
CA ASP A 470 -34.21 -37.48 -27.97
C ASP A 470 -35.43 -36.94 -27.22
N LYS A 471 -35.27 -35.87 -26.42
CA LYS A 471 -36.36 -35.09 -25.83
C LYS A 471 -36.35 -33.65 -26.35
N GLN A 472 -37.56 -33.13 -26.54
CA GLN A 472 -37.78 -31.72 -26.85
C GLN A 472 -38.34 -31.03 -25.60
N ASP A 473 -37.56 -30.11 -25.04
CA ASP A 473 -37.93 -29.33 -23.86
C ASP A 473 -38.28 -27.90 -24.26
N THR A 474 -39.48 -27.45 -23.92
CA THR A 474 -39.89 -26.05 -24.12
C THR A 474 -39.63 -25.24 -22.85
N LEU A 475 -38.96 -24.10 -23.00
CA LEU A 475 -38.61 -23.18 -21.93
C LEU A 475 -39.15 -21.78 -22.21
N ASP A 476 -39.84 -21.22 -21.22
CA ASP A 476 -40.21 -19.81 -21.21
C ASP A 476 -39.13 -19.04 -20.45
N LEU A 477 -38.31 -18.30 -21.20
CA LEU A 477 -37.16 -17.58 -20.67
C LEU A 477 -37.51 -16.13 -20.34
N VAL A 478 -37.13 -15.71 -19.14
CA VAL A 478 -36.97 -14.29 -18.80
C VAL A 478 -35.47 -13.98 -18.88
N ILE A 479 -35.09 -13.14 -19.84
CA ILE A 479 -33.70 -12.81 -20.15
C ILE A 479 -33.42 -11.39 -19.68
N ARG A 480 -32.30 -11.19 -18.99
CA ARG A 480 -31.80 -9.90 -18.54
C ARG A 480 -30.38 -9.66 -19.07
N GLY A 481 -30.20 -8.56 -19.77
CA GLY A 481 -28.89 -8.03 -20.13
C GLY A 481 -28.24 -7.29 -18.97
N VAL A 482 -26.97 -7.58 -18.72
CA VAL A 482 -26.12 -6.89 -17.75
C VAL A 482 -25.13 -6.03 -18.54
N PHE A 483 -25.15 -4.73 -18.28
CA PHE A 483 -24.34 -3.75 -18.99
C PHE A 483 -23.21 -3.23 -18.11
N ASP A 484 -22.12 -2.81 -18.74
CA ASP A 484 -20.98 -2.19 -18.07
C ASP A 484 -21.44 -0.90 -17.35
N ARG A 485 -20.96 -0.71 -16.11
CA ARG A 485 -21.35 0.44 -15.27
C ARG A 485 -20.80 1.76 -15.80
N HIS A 486 -19.67 1.72 -16.50
CA HIS A 486 -18.96 2.86 -17.05
C HIS A 486 -19.31 3.09 -18.54
N ASP A 487 -19.68 2.03 -19.26
CA ASP A 487 -20.20 2.11 -20.63
C ASP A 487 -21.57 1.42 -20.76
N ARG A 488 -22.64 2.20 -20.59
CA ARG A 488 -24.02 1.70 -20.60
C ARG A 488 -24.49 1.12 -21.95
N ASN A 489 -23.69 1.25 -23.00
CA ASN A 489 -23.96 0.64 -24.31
C ASN A 489 -23.29 -0.73 -24.47
N ARG A 490 -22.38 -1.11 -23.56
CA ARG A 490 -21.64 -2.36 -23.62
C ARG A 490 -22.33 -3.42 -22.77
N LEU A 491 -22.96 -4.39 -23.42
CA LEU A 491 -23.44 -5.62 -22.79
C LEU A 491 -22.23 -6.48 -22.36
N THR A 492 -22.21 -6.94 -21.11
CA THR A 492 -21.12 -7.76 -20.56
C THR A 492 -21.57 -9.19 -20.27
N HIS A 493 -22.75 -9.36 -19.70
CA HIS A 493 -23.33 -10.65 -19.35
C HIS A 493 -24.81 -10.71 -19.72
N ILE A 494 -25.32 -11.93 -19.84
CA ILE A 494 -26.75 -12.21 -19.97
C ILE A 494 -27.13 -13.22 -18.91
N ILE A 495 -28.18 -12.94 -18.17
CA ILE A 495 -28.76 -13.85 -17.18
C ILE A 495 -30.15 -14.22 -17.68
N ALA A 496 -30.47 -15.51 -17.74
CA ALA A 496 -31.81 -15.97 -18.06
C ALA A 496 -32.31 -17.00 -17.04
N THR A 497 -33.60 -17.00 -16.77
CA THR A 497 -34.25 -18.03 -15.93
C THR A 497 -35.52 -18.56 -16.61
N SER A 498 -35.84 -19.81 -16.35
CA SER A 498 -37.10 -20.45 -16.73
C SER A 498 -37.65 -21.28 -15.57
N ASN A 499 -38.95 -21.12 -15.31
CA ASN A 499 -39.68 -21.96 -14.38
C ASN A 499 -40.31 -23.10 -15.17
N LYS A 500 -39.74 -24.30 -15.04
CA LYS A 500 -40.44 -25.52 -15.44
C LYS A 500 -41.40 -25.83 -14.28
N GLU A 501 -42.69 -25.48 -14.42
CA GLU A 501 -43.69 -26.02 -13.49
C GLU A 501 -43.62 -27.56 -13.58
N GLU A 502 -43.44 -28.23 -12.43
CA GLU A 502 -43.59 -29.68 -12.33
C GLU A 502 -45.01 -30.03 -12.81
N ARG A 503 -45.14 -30.50 -14.05
CA ARG A 503 -46.37 -31.08 -14.59
C ARG A 503 -46.39 -32.59 -14.40
#